data_AF-A0AAN7B242-F1
#
_entry.id   AF-A0AAN7B242-F1
#
_cell.length_a   1.000
_cell.length_b   1.000
_cell.length_c   1.000
_cell.angle_alpha   90.00
_cell.angle_beta   90.00
_cell.angle_gamma   90.00
#
_symmetry.space_group_name_H-M   'P 1'
#
loop_
_entity.id
_entity.type
_entity.pdbx_description
1 polymer ?
#
loop_
_entity_poly.entity_id
_entity_poly.type
_entity_poly.pdbx_seq_one_letter_code
_entity_poly.pdbx_strand_id
1 'polypeptide(L)'
;MDPAVPWSGLGDIKVWEAQKSINKRYTNVAVDYVPAPENGKTGWSTVFSLTQGLQWELGISPTVRNFGTGTFNAVKSRNKMPDQEPLQSGSNFFRLYNAALWCKGYPGARSEIIWDDQSDASFHQLYTDAGLGSVSDRNKVWPHVCRAMFRMDQFKKIPEGSDTTRQIQQWLNKRYVADIGIPSMILVPCDGWFSRDVMAGFLMGLQYELGIPAADANGNFGPKTQSLLKSVGSGSLTGNLRYLFRAACYFNSPTYSPSGTPMYYLPSDINTDTETASHKEWLLAFQKFSQIPATAKNDYTTWAQLLVSMGDADRPATGADCITEITKSRGAALKAAGYQIVGRYLDENVAPTDPNYLGKALKPNEPQTILDAGLRFFPIFQYGGRSSTAFSYDIGRSHAAIAHEKASGFRIPSGTCIYFAVDYDALDEDVDSNILPYFRGVREVLQEKGAKYKHCVYGSRNICTRVSKEAGAKWSFVSGMSWGFSGNMGFPQPENWSFTQIKEFTFSGGGVSFGLDNDVWRAGSDPGVSKLD
;
A
#
# COMPACT_ATOMS: atom_id res chain seq x y z
N MET A 1 36.74 10.24 17.03
CA MET A 1 37.75 9.47 16.28
C MET A 1 38.89 10.42 16.01
N ASP A 2 40.11 9.90 16.03
CA ASP A 2 41.25 10.61 15.48
C ASP A 2 40.92 10.99 14.02
N PRO A 3 40.88 12.28 13.65
CA PRO A 3 40.62 12.72 12.28
C PRO A 3 41.66 12.23 11.25
N ALA A 4 42.74 11.57 11.70
CA ALA A 4 43.77 10.98 10.85
C ALA A 4 43.42 9.57 10.30
N VAL A 5 42.31 8.93 10.71
CA VAL A 5 41.95 7.58 10.23
C VAL A 5 40.84 7.64 9.18
N PRO A 6 41.08 7.23 7.91
CA PRO A 6 40.05 7.17 6.88
C PRO A 6 38.96 6.15 7.24
N TRP A 7 37.71 6.58 7.13
CA TRP A 7 36.55 5.71 7.30
C TRP A 7 36.48 4.63 6.21
N SER A 8 36.32 3.37 6.62
CA SER A 8 36.31 2.18 5.75
C SER A 8 34.98 1.43 5.78
N GLY A 9 33.90 2.08 6.24
CA GLY A 9 32.57 1.48 6.33
C GLY A 9 31.83 1.45 4.97
N LEU A 10 30.62 0.89 4.95
CA LEU A 10 29.72 0.90 3.78
C LEU A 10 28.61 1.99 3.85
N GLY A 11 28.48 2.71 4.98
CA GLY A 11 27.52 3.81 5.20
C GLY A 11 27.96 5.20 4.69
N ASP A 12 27.34 6.27 5.14
CA ASP A 12 27.77 7.65 4.85
C ASP A 12 28.55 8.22 6.05
N ILE A 13 29.70 8.83 5.81
CA ILE A 13 30.57 9.38 6.86
C ILE A 13 29.89 10.49 7.67
N LYS A 14 29.09 11.35 7.03
CA LYS A 14 28.38 12.43 7.70
C LYS A 14 27.19 11.92 8.51
N VAL A 15 26.49 10.91 8.00
CA VAL A 15 25.47 10.21 8.80
C VAL A 15 26.11 9.53 10.02
N TRP A 16 27.26 8.91 9.85
CA TRP A 16 27.99 8.28 10.95
C TRP A 16 28.44 9.31 11.99
N GLU A 17 29.05 10.43 11.57
CA GLU A 17 29.44 11.54 12.45
C GLU A 17 28.24 12.07 13.25
N ALA A 18 27.11 12.28 12.57
CA ALA A 18 25.87 12.71 13.19
C ALA A 18 25.36 11.72 14.24
N GLN A 19 25.34 10.42 13.95
CA GLN A 19 24.95 9.36 14.90
C GLN A 19 25.78 9.41 16.18
N LYS A 20 27.11 9.54 16.05
CA LYS A 20 28.01 9.64 17.21
C LYS A 20 27.76 10.89 18.03
N SER A 21 27.59 12.01 17.35
CA SER A 21 27.38 13.30 17.98
C SER A 21 26.09 13.35 18.78
N ILE A 22 24.98 12.88 18.19
CA ILE A 22 23.69 12.83 18.89
C ILE A 22 23.74 11.83 20.05
N ASN A 23 24.34 10.65 19.87
CA ASN A 23 24.47 9.66 20.94
C ASN A 23 25.28 10.24 22.11
N LYS A 24 26.44 10.84 21.82
CA LYS A 24 27.28 11.49 22.83
C LYS A 24 26.53 12.58 23.59
N ARG A 25 25.68 13.34 22.90
CA ARG A 25 24.95 14.46 23.48
C ARG A 25 23.80 14.04 24.38
N TYR A 26 23.02 13.03 23.98
CA TYR A 26 21.71 12.75 24.57
C TYR A 26 21.64 11.51 25.48
N THR A 27 22.54 10.52 25.32
CA THR A 27 22.46 9.23 26.05
C THR A 27 22.37 9.36 27.57
N ASN A 28 23.10 10.31 28.15
CA ASN A 28 23.19 10.47 29.61
C ASN A 28 22.40 11.68 30.14
N VAL A 29 21.59 12.32 29.31
CA VAL A 29 20.85 13.54 29.69
C VAL A 29 19.37 13.46 29.38
N ALA A 30 18.98 12.86 28.25
CA ALA A 30 17.59 12.82 27.82
C ALA A 30 16.90 11.55 28.33
N VAL A 31 15.84 11.74 29.12
CA VAL A 31 15.04 10.63 29.67
C VAL A 31 14.44 9.80 28.53
N ASP A 32 14.61 8.49 28.61
CA ASP A 32 14.18 7.46 27.66
C ASP A 32 14.80 7.54 26.26
N TYR A 33 15.89 8.28 26.11
CA TYR A 33 16.64 8.35 24.85
C TYR A 33 17.23 6.99 24.46
N VAL A 34 17.03 6.58 23.21
CA VAL A 34 17.62 5.36 22.64
C VAL A 34 18.71 5.73 21.63
N PRO A 35 19.98 5.31 21.84
CA PRO A 35 21.07 5.59 20.91
C PRO A 35 20.85 4.97 19.52
N ALA A 36 21.28 5.70 18.48
CA ALA A 36 21.30 5.21 17.11
C ALA A 36 22.48 4.25 16.88
N PRO A 37 22.37 3.24 15.99
CA PRO A 37 23.52 2.46 15.56
C PRO A 37 24.54 3.36 14.85
N GLU A 38 25.79 3.39 15.32
CA GLU A 38 26.87 4.21 14.74
C GLU A 38 27.51 3.54 13.51
N ASN A 39 26.73 3.36 12.44
CA ASN A 39 27.13 2.59 11.25
C ASN A 39 27.10 3.40 9.94
N GLY A 40 26.75 4.68 9.99
CA GLY A 40 26.62 5.55 8.82
C GLY A 40 25.40 5.28 7.96
N LYS A 41 24.51 4.36 8.36
CA LYS A 41 23.28 4.08 7.63
C LYS A 41 22.12 4.85 8.24
N THR A 42 21.41 5.61 7.41
CA THR A 42 20.11 6.19 7.81
C THR A 42 19.07 5.08 8.00
N GLY A 43 17.98 5.39 8.71
CA GLY A 43 16.89 4.45 9.00
C GLY A 43 16.09 4.85 10.24
N TRP A 44 15.04 4.07 10.54
CA TRP A 44 14.13 4.35 11.65
C TRP A 44 14.84 4.57 12.98
N SER A 45 15.82 3.73 13.33
CA SER A 45 16.57 3.89 14.58
C SER A 45 17.30 5.25 14.63
N THR A 46 17.99 5.64 13.56
CA THR A 46 18.67 6.94 13.46
C THR A 46 17.68 8.10 13.57
N VAL A 47 16.58 8.06 12.83
CA VAL A 47 15.56 9.11 12.82
C VAL A 47 14.83 9.23 14.17
N PHE A 48 14.58 8.11 14.85
CA PHE A 48 14.00 8.13 16.19
C PHE A 48 14.93 8.76 17.22
N SER A 49 16.23 8.44 17.19
CA SER A 49 17.21 9.09 18.07
C SER A 49 17.29 10.59 17.79
N LEU A 50 17.26 11.02 16.53
CA LEU A 50 17.18 12.45 16.16
C LEU A 50 15.90 13.11 16.70
N THR A 51 14.76 12.42 16.58
CA THR A 51 13.47 12.91 17.10
C THR A 51 13.49 13.11 18.61
N GLN A 52 14.05 12.15 19.36
CA GLN A 52 14.19 12.25 20.82
C GLN A 52 15.15 13.38 21.22
N GLY A 53 16.25 13.56 20.47
CA GLY A 53 17.14 14.71 20.66
C GLY A 53 16.42 16.05 20.46
N LEU A 54 15.61 16.18 19.39
CA LEU A 54 14.79 17.37 19.17
C LEU A 54 13.77 17.60 20.28
N GLN A 55 13.07 16.55 20.73
CA GLN A 55 12.13 16.62 21.84
C GLN A 55 12.79 17.16 23.11
N TRP A 56 13.98 16.66 23.45
CA TRP A 56 14.73 17.15 24.60
C TRP A 56 15.04 18.64 24.49
N GLU A 57 15.55 19.10 23.35
CA GLU A 57 15.87 20.52 23.13
C GLU A 57 14.61 21.41 23.08
N LEU A 58 13.44 20.83 22.80
CA LEU A 58 12.13 21.47 22.91
C LEU A 58 11.54 21.43 24.34
N GLY A 59 12.23 20.82 25.31
CA GLY A 59 11.77 20.71 26.70
C GLY A 59 10.74 19.61 26.94
N ILE A 60 10.61 18.63 26.03
CA ILE A 60 9.70 17.50 26.17
C ILE A 60 10.42 16.38 26.94
N SER A 61 9.80 15.93 28.05
CA SER A 61 10.28 14.80 28.86
C SER A 61 9.08 14.03 29.44
N PRO A 62 9.10 12.67 29.45
CA PRO A 62 10.10 11.82 28.80
C PRO A 62 10.08 11.97 27.28
N THR A 63 11.20 11.64 26.62
CA THR A 63 11.25 11.62 25.15
C THR A 63 10.63 10.32 24.62
N VAL A 64 10.07 10.34 23.41
CA VAL A 64 9.43 9.18 22.79
C VAL A 64 9.90 9.01 21.34
N ARG A 65 9.90 7.76 20.86
CA ARG A 65 10.31 7.41 19.50
C ARG A 65 9.22 7.71 18.45
N ASN A 66 8.63 8.90 18.50
CA ASN A 66 7.70 9.38 17.47
C ASN A 66 7.70 10.92 17.36
N PHE A 67 7.41 11.43 16.16
CA PHE A 67 7.09 12.84 15.95
C PHE A 67 5.57 13.00 15.88
N GLY A 68 4.94 13.00 17.05
CA GLY A 68 3.50 13.16 17.23
C GLY A 68 3.05 14.61 17.41
N THR A 69 1.77 14.78 17.76
CA THR A 69 1.12 16.09 17.97
C THR A 69 1.83 16.96 19.01
N GLY A 70 2.37 16.35 20.08
CA GLY A 70 3.14 17.07 21.11
C GLY A 70 4.38 17.74 20.54
N THR A 71 5.24 16.98 19.84
CA THR A 71 6.44 17.52 19.18
C THR A 71 6.08 18.58 18.14
N PHE A 72 5.04 18.33 17.34
CA PHE A 72 4.57 19.28 16.33
C PHE A 72 4.14 20.62 16.94
N ASN A 73 3.34 20.59 18.02
CA ASN A 73 2.91 21.78 18.73
C ASN A 73 4.10 22.50 19.38
N ALA A 74 5.07 21.78 19.95
CA ALA A 74 6.26 22.40 20.52
C ALA A 74 7.10 23.15 19.46
N VAL A 75 7.29 22.57 18.27
CA VAL A 75 7.95 23.26 17.14
C VAL A 75 7.14 24.48 16.70
N LYS A 76 5.82 24.33 16.57
CA LYS A 76 4.92 25.43 16.20
C LYS A 76 4.95 26.58 17.20
N SER A 77 4.92 26.29 18.50
CA SER A 77 4.99 27.28 19.57
C SER A 77 6.36 27.96 19.65
N ARG A 78 7.46 27.23 19.37
CA ARG A 78 8.80 27.82 19.31
C ARG A 78 8.92 28.82 18.15
N ASN A 79 8.33 28.52 17.00
CA ASN A 79 8.28 29.37 15.81
C ASN A 79 9.66 29.95 15.40
N LYS A 80 10.69 29.10 15.41
CA LYS A 80 12.06 29.45 14.98
C LYS A 80 12.58 28.43 13.97
N MET A 81 12.90 28.91 12.78
CA MET A 81 13.59 28.16 11.72
C MET A 81 15.11 28.12 11.95
N PRO A 82 15.85 27.24 11.25
CA PRO A 82 17.30 27.12 11.42
C PRO A 82 18.07 28.44 11.23
N ASP A 83 17.72 29.25 10.24
CA ASP A 83 18.32 30.55 9.93
C ASP A 83 18.02 31.65 10.98
N GLN A 84 17.11 31.37 11.92
CA GLN A 84 16.71 32.26 13.01
C GLN A 84 17.25 31.82 14.38
N GLU A 85 17.97 30.70 14.44
CA GLU A 85 18.64 30.25 15.65
C GLU A 85 19.86 31.15 15.96
N PRO A 86 20.18 31.40 17.24
CA PRO A 86 21.24 32.34 17.62
C PRO A 86 22.63 31.84 17.18
N LEU A 87 23.26 32.59 16.26
CA LEU A 87 24.57 32.29 15.66
C LEU A 87 25.72 32.12 16.66
N GLN A 88 25.63 32.73 17.85
CA GLN A 88 26.71 32.72 18.85
C GLN A 88 26.74 31.49 19.75
N SER A 89 25.82 30.54 19.59
CA SER A 89 25.84 29.30 20.37
C SER A 89 25.95 28.11 19.43
N GLY A 90 26.84 27.17 19.76
CA GLY A 90 26.82 25.80 19.23
C GLY A 90 25.53 25.10 19.68
N SER A 91 24.40 25.61 19.22
CA SER A 91 23.04 25.20 19.55
C SER A 91 22.89 23.75 19.13
N ASN A 92 22.38 22.92 20.02
CA ASN A 92 22.13 21.52 19.68
C ASN A 92 21.06 21.39 18.58
N PHE A 93 20.26 22.43 18.34
CA PHE A 93 19.38 22.52 17.18
C PHE A 93 20.16 22.45 15.86
N PHE A 94 21.31 23.12 15.72
CA PHE A 94 22.14 23.02 14.51
C PHE A 94 22.64 21.59 14.29
N ARG A 95 23.07 20.91 15.37
CA ARG A 95 23.48 19.49 15.30
C ARG A 95 22.36 18.62 14.75
N LEU A 96 21.16 18.80 15.28
CA LEU A 96 19.97 18.05 14.90
C LEU A 96 19.52 18.36 13.46
N TYR A 97 19.49 19.63 13.05
CA TYR A 97 19.06 20.03 11.72
C TYR A 97 20.05 19.57 10.64
N ASN A 98 21.35 19.73 10.85
CA ASN A 98 22.37 19.21 9.95
C ASN A 98 22.31 17.69 9.85
N ALA A 99 22.19 17.00 10.99
CA ALA A 99 22.04 15.55 11.03
C ALA A 99 20.81 15.09 10.24
N ALA A 100 19.68 15.78 10.38
CA ALA A 100 18.47 15.48 9.64
C ALA A 100 18.64 15.74 8.14
N LEU A 101 19.29 16.84 7.71
CA LEU A 101 19.60 17.09 6.31
C LEU A 101 20.40 15.93 5.70
N TRP A 102 21.50 15.50 6.33
CA TRP A 102 22.29 14.37 5.85
C TRP A 102 21.47 13.08 5.78
N CYS A 103 20.66 12.79 6.80
CA CYS A 103 19.79 11.60 6.81
C CYS A 103 18.71 11.63 5.70
N LYS A 104 18.36 12.82 5.21
CA LYS A 104 17.46 13.06 4.07
C LYS A 104 18.19 13.11 2.72
N GLY A 105 19.51 12.94 2.72
CA GLY A 105 20.35 13.01 1.53
C GLY A 105 20.65 14.44 1.06
N TYR A 106 20.42 15.46 1.89
CA TYR A 106 20.83 16.83 1.63
C TYR A 106 22.17 17.13 2.32
N PRO A 107 23.10 17.86 1.67
CA PRO A 107 24.34 18.27 2.31
C PRO A 107 24.07 19.25 3.48
N GLY A 108 24.43 18.90 4.71
CA GLY A 108 24.53 19.84 5.84
C GLY A 108 25.87 20.57 5.91
N ALA A 109 26.05 21.38 6.96
CA ALA A 109 27.23 22.21 7.19
C ALA A 109 28.52 21.41 7.30
N ARG A 110 29.68 22.05 7.07
CA ARG A 110 30.98 21.39 7.30
C ARG A 110 31.19 20.95 8.75
N SER A 111 30.60 21.69 9.68
CA SER A 111 30.59 21.38 11.11
C SER A 111 29.15 21.32 11.61
N GLU A 112 28.81 20.26 12.32
CA GLU A 112 27.46 20.02 12.83
C GLU A 112 26.94 21.10 13.79
N ILE A 113 27.82 21.89 14.41
CA ILE A 113 27.45 22.90 15.41
C ILE A 113 27.14 24.27 14.83
N ILE A 114 27.27 24.44 13.52
CA ILE A 114 26.99 25.71 12.83
C ILE A 114 25.91 25.51 11.77
N TRP A 115 25.24 26.60 11.42
CA TRP A 115 24.40 26.67 10.22
C TRP A 115 25.10 27.60 9.22
N ASP A 116 25.55 27.03 8.10
CA ASP A 116 26.27 27.74 7.04
C ASP A 116 25.45 27.81 5.75
N ASP A 117 25.98 28.50 4.74
CA ASP A 117 25.33 28.68 3.43
C ASP A 117 24.97 27.34 2.75
N GLN A 118 25.74 26.27 3.02
CA GLN A 118 25.47 24.94 2.46
C GLN A 118 24.21 24.33 3.10
N SER A 119 24.08 24.44 4.42
CA SER A 119 22.89 23.99 5.16
C SER A 119 21.67 24.80 4.76
N ASP A 120 21.84 26.12 4.63
CA ASP A 120 20.78 27.02 4.22
C ASP A 120 20.29 26.72 2.80
N ALA A 121 21.20 26.55 1.84
CA ALA A 121 20.86 26.14 0.48
C ALA A 121 20.13 24.78 0.44
N SER A 122 20.61 23.79 1.20
CA SER A 122 19.95 22.48 1.33
C SER A 122 18.55 22.56 1.95
N PHE A 123 18.37 23.44 2.92
CA PHE A 123 17.07 23.69 3.55
C PHE A 123 16.09 24.34 2.56
N HIS A 124 16.54 25.31 1.77
CA HIS A 124 15.74 25.89 0.68
C HIS A 124 15.44 24.86 -0.42
N GLN A 125 16.39 23.98 -0.74
CA GLN A 125 16.16 22.88 -1.68
C GLN A 125 15.13 21.89 -1.15
N LEU A 126 15.15 21.54 0.14
CA LEU A 126 14.12 20.70 0.76
C LEU A 126 12.72 21.31 0.62
N TYR A 127 12.58 22.62 0.86
CA TYR A 127 11.31 23.32 0.62
C TYR A 127 10.86 23.21 -0.84
N THR A 128 11.79 23.43 -1.79
CA THR A 128 11.51 23.35 -3.22
C THR A 128 11.09 21.93 -3.62
N ASP A 129 11.83 20.93 -3.17
CA ASP A 129 11.58 19.52 -3.41
C ASP A 129 10.24 19.06 -2.82
N ALA A 130 9.81 19.63 -1.68
CA ALA A 130 8.51 19.40 -1.06
C ALA A 130 7.34 20.16 -1.72
N GLY A 131 7.60 20.99 -2.75
CA GLY A 131 6.58 21.81 -3.42
C GLY A 131 6.27 23.14 -2.72
N LEU A 132 7.11 23.56 -1.78
CA LEU A 132 6.91 24.72 -0.91
C LEU A 132 7.80 25.92 -1.27
N GLY A 133 8.60 25.83 -2.34
CA GLY A 133 9.58 26.87 -2.70
C GLY A 133 8.99 28.27 -2.96
N SER A 134 7.70 28.35 -3.31
CA SER A 134 6.98 29.62 -3.54
C SER A 134 6.16 30.11 -2.34
N VAL A 135 6.21 29.43 -1.19
CA VAL A 135 5.48 29.83 0.01
C VAL A 135 6.13 31.08 0.61
N SER A 136 5.35 32.18 0.71
CA SER A 136 5.83 33.48 1.19
C SER A 136 6.14 33.49 2.69
N ASP A 137 5.30 32.84 3.51
CA ASP A 137 5.53 32.68 4.95
C ASP A 137 6.00 31.26 5.27
N ARG A 138 7.31 31.05 5.22
CA ARG A 138 7.95 29.75 5.50
C ARG A 138 7.78 29.30 6.95
N ASN A 139 7.57 30.21 7.90
CA ASN A 139 7.35 29.88 9.31
C ASN A 139 6.02 29.13 9.48
N LYS A 140 4.97 29.49 8.72
CA LYS A 140 3.66 28.82 8.78
C LYS A 140 3.76 27.30 8.51
N VAL A 141 4.63 26.90 7.59
CA VAL A 141 4.82 25.49 7.21
C VAL A 141 6.00 24.81 7.90
N TRP A 142 6.81 25.56 8.65
CA TRP A 142 7.99 25.05 9.33
C TRP A 142 7.71 23.83 10.23
N PRO A 143 6.63 23.76 11.04
CA PRO A 143 6.35 22.57 11.83
C PRO A 143 6.17 21.30 11.00
N HIS A 144 5.63 21.43 9.78
CA HIS A 144 5.48 20.31 8.86
C HIS A 144 6.82 19.91 8.23
N VAL A 145 7.65 20.88 7.84
CA VAL A 145 8.99 20.60 7.28
C VAL A 145 9.91 20.01 8.33
N CYS A 146 9.87 20.53 9.56
CA CYS A 146 10.59 19.96 10.70
C CYS A 146 10.12 18.52 10.95
N ARG A 147 8.81 18.27 11.03
CA ARG A 147 8.30 16.89 11.14
C ARG A 147 8.81 15.97 10.04
N ALA A 148 8.83 16.46 8.80
CA ALA A 148 9.34 15.73 7.65
C ALA A 148 10.84 15.41 7.78
N MET A 149 11.67 16.36 8.22
CA MET A 149 13.12 16.19 8.48
C MET A 149 13.41 15.08 9.50
N PHE A 150 12.55 14.93 10.51
CA PHE A 150 12.70 13.96 11.61
C PHE A 150 11.76 12.74 11.46
N ARG A 151 11.40 12.39 10.23
CA ARG A 151 10.67 11.15 9.87
C ARG A 151 11.40 10.41 8.74
N MET A 152 10.84 9.33 8.19
CA MET A 152 11.40 8.63 7.02
C MET A 152 10.93 9.19 5.67
N ASP A 153 10.07 10.21 5.67
CA ASP A 153 9.46 10.79 4.46
C ASP A 153 10.53 11.35 3.49
N GLN A 154 10.56 10.92 2.23
CA GLN A 154 11.59 11.32 1.26
C GLN A 154 11.09 12.41 0.30
N PHE A 155 11.92 13.43 0.02
CA PHE A 155 11.55 14.58 -0.84
C PHE A 155 12.46 14.71 -2.07
N LYS A 156 13.61 14.04 -2.04
CA LYS A 156 14.38 13.78 -3.26
C LYS A 156 13.69 12.68 -4.06
N LYS A 157 13.57 12.88 -5.38
CA LYS A 157 13.08 11.84 -6.27
C LYS A 157 14.00 10.62 -6.18
N ILE A 158 13.44 9.44 -5.96
CA ILE A 158 14.22 8.20 -6.08
C ILE A 158 14.46 7.89 -7.57
N PRO A 159 15.50 7.12 -7.93
CA PRO A 159 15.82 6.84 -9.34
C PRO A 159 14.64 6.27 -10.13
N GLU A 160 13.84 5.40 -9.51
CA GLU A 160 12.67 4.74 -10.08
C GLU A 160 11.38 5.59 -9.99
N GLY A 161 11.46 6.76 -9.36
CA GLY A 161 10.32 7.64 -9.09
C GLY A 161 9.83 8.37 -10.34
N SER A 162 8.52 8.50 -10.48
CA SER A 162 7.88 9.23 -11.58
C SER A 162 7.93 10.74 -11.34
N ASP A 163 8.36 11.50 -12.36
CA ASP A 163 8.29 12.96 -12.33
C ASP A 163 6.85 13.48 -12.24
N THR A 164 5.90 12.80 -12.90
CA THR A 164 4.47 13.16 -12.81
C THR A 164 3.93 12.89 -11.42
N THR A 165 4.27 11.74 -10.80
CA THR A 165 3.89 11.47 -9.40
C THR A 165 4.48 12.54 -8.47
N ARG A 166 5.74 12.89 -8.67
CA ARG A 166 6.41 13.94 -7.90
C ARG A 166 5.71 15.30 -8.02
N GLN A 167 5.32 15.69 -9.23
CA GLN A 167 4.57 16.92 -9.46
C GLN A 167 3.23 16.92 -8.72
N ILE A 168 2.50 15.79 -8.72
CA ILE A 168 1.24 15.66 -7.99
C ILE A 168 1.49 15.75 -6.47
N GLN A 169 2.52 15.06 -5.95
CA GLN A 169 2.90 15.12 -4.53
C GLN A 169 3.22 16.55 -4.08
N GLN A 170 4.03 17.27 -4.86
CA GLN A 170 4.37 18.68 -4.59
C GLN A 170 3.12 19.58 -4.63
N TRP A 171 2.24 19.35 -5.60
CA TRP A 171 0.98 20.07 -5.71
C TRP A 171 0.08 19.82 -4.49
N LEU A 172 -0.04 18.57 -4.02
CA LEU A 172 -0.80 18.23 -2.81
C LEU A 172 -0.26 18.99 -1.58
N ASN A 173 1.06 19.00 -1.40
CA ASN A 173 1.71 19.70 -0.29
C ASN A 173 1.45 21.22 -0.35
N LYS A 174 1.65 21.85 -1.50
CA LYS A 174 1.40 23.29 -1.67
C LYS A 174 -0.06 23.64 -1.38
N ARG A 175 -0.99 22.92 -2.01
CA ARG A 175 -2.42 23.21 -1.97
C ARG A 175 -3.01 22.94 -0.59
N TYR A 176 -2.84 21.72 -0.08
CA TYR A 176 -3.61 21.24 1.06
C TYR A 176 -2.89 21.41 2.40
N VAL A 177 -1.55 21.42 2.42
CA VAL A 177 -0.78 21.69 3.64
C VAL A 177 -0.47 23.18 3.79
N ALA A 178 0.07 23.83 2.76
CA ALA A 178 0.51 25.23 2.89
C ALA A 178 -0.63 26.25 2.74
N ASP A 179 -1.42 26.15 1.67
CA ASP A 179 -2.43 27.15 1.34
C ASP A 179 -3.71 26.96 2.17
N ILE A 180 -4.32 25.77 2.11
CA ILE A 180 -5.56 25.45 2.84
C ILE A 180 -5.27 25.16 4.32
N GLY A 181 -4.21 24.40 4.62
CA GLY A 181 -3.87 24.02 5.99
C GLY A 181 -4.81 22.99 6.60
N ILE A 182 -5.03 21.86 5.90
CA ILE A 182 -5.77 20.72 6.46
C ILE A 182 -5.05 20.21 7.72
N PRO A 183 -5.64 20.32 8.92
CA PRO A 183 -4.91 20.06 10.17
C PRO A 183 -4.35 18.64 10.31
N SER A 184 -5.07 17.65 9.79
CA SER A 184 -4.69 16.23 9.82
C SER A 184 -3.64 15.87 8.78
N MET A 185 -3.41 16.71 7.77
CA MET A 185 -2.55 16.40 6.64
C MET A 185 -1.09 16.71 6.96
N ILE A 186 -0.22 15.73 6.71
CA ILE A 186 1.23 15.90 6.73
C ILE A 186 1.74 16.23 5.33
N LEU A 187 2.99 16.69 5.23
CA LEU A 187 3.65 16.69 3.93
C LEU A 187 3.76 15.26 3.44
N VAL A 188 3.15 14.97 2.29
CA VAL A 188 3.36 13.70 1.62
C VAL A 188 4.79 13.69 1.06
N PRO A 189 5.48 12.53 1.05
CA PRO A 189 6.76 12.38 0.35
C PRO A 189 6.67 12.91 -1.08
N CYS A 190 7.76 13.49 -1.59
CA CYS A 190 7.88 13.99 -2.97
C CYS A 190 8.97 13.22 -3.75
N ASP A 191 9.03 11.92 -3.49
CA ASP A 191 10.00 10.98 -4.03
C ASP A 191 9.63 10.41 -5.42
N GLY A 192 8.43 10.74 -5.93
CA GLY A 192 7.90 10.17 -7.17
C GLY A 192 7.29 8.78 -7.00
N TRP A 193 7.12 8.29 -5.77
CA TRP A 193 6.52 7.01 -5.44
C TRP A 193 5.18 7.16 -4.69
N PHE A 194 4.16 6.37 -5.07
CA PHE A 194 2.85 6.44 -4.41
C PHE A 194 2.86 5.61 -3.11
N SER A 195 3.07 6.27 -1.97
CA SER A 195 3.07 5.63 -0.65
C SER A 195 1.72 5.74 0.08
N ARG A 196 1.61 5.09 1.25
CA ARG A 196 0.44 5.22 2.14
C ARG A 196 0.17 6.67 2.56
N ASP A 197 1.22 7.44 2.83
CA ASP A 197 1.08 8.84 3.21
C ASP A 197 0.57 9.68 2.02
N VAL A 198 0.96 9.35 0.79
CA VAL A 198 0.40 9.95 -0.43
C VAL A 198 -1.09 9.62 -0.56
N MET A 199 -1.50 8.36 -0.34
CA MET A 199 -2.92 7.98 -0.36
C MET A 199 -3.74 8.76 0.67
N ALA A 200 -3.25 8.84 1.91
CA ALA A 200 -3.94 9.55 2.99
C ALA A 200 -4.10 11.03 2.67
N GLY A 201 -3.02 11.71 2.24
CA GLY A 201 -3.06 13.12 1.85
C GLY A 201 -3.94 13.37 0.62
N PHE A 202 -3.92 12.46 -0.36
CA PHE A 202 -4.75 12.51 -1.55
C PHE A 202 -6.25 12.42 -1.20
N LEU A 203 -6.64 11.47 -0.32
CA LEU A 203 -8.01 11.34 0.15
C LEU A 203 -8.44 12.54 0.99
N MET A 204 -7.58 13.12 1.83
CA MET A 204 -7.89 14.37 2.54
C MET A 204 -8.14 15.54 1.59
N GLY A 205 -7.33 15.69 0.54
CA GLY A 205 -7.54 16.68 -0.50
C GLY A 205 -8.87 16.48 -1.22
N LEU A 206 -9.19 15.23 -1.61
CA LEU A 206 -10.48 14.89 -2.22
C LEU A 206 -11.66 15.20 -1.30
N GLN A 207 -11.57 14.82 -0.02
CA GLN A 207 -12.60 15.12 0.98
C GLN A 207 -12.87 16.62 1.06
N TYR A 208 -11.81 17.44 1.09
CA TYR A 208 -11.94 18.90 1.09
C TYR A 208 -12.64 19.42 -0.17
N GLU A 209 -12.23 18.98 -1.36
CA GLU A 209 -12.86 19.40 -2.63
C GLU A 209 -14.31 18.90 -2.78
N LEU A 210 -14.70 17.84 -2.06
CA LEU A 210 -16.09 17.37 -1.95
C LEU A 210 -16.93 18.16 -0.92
N GLY A 211 -16.35 19.19 -0.29
CA GLY A 211 -17.03 20.05 0.68
C GLY A 211 -16.99 19.56 2.13
N ILE A 212 -16.16 18.55 2.45
CA ILE A 212 -15.89 18.21 3.85
C ILE A 212 -15.00 19.32 4.45
N PRO A 213 -15.36 19.92 5.60
CA PRO A 213 -14.52 20.93 6.24
C PRO A 213 -13.10 20.41 6.48
N ALA A 214 -12.10 21.28 6.34
CA ALA A 214 -10.69 20.91 6.50
C ALA A 214 -10.39 20.22 7.85
N ALA A 215 -11.07 20.64 8.93
CA ALA A 215 -10.93 20.04 10.26
C ALA A 215 -11.48 18.59 10.35
N ASP A 216 -12.40 18.22 9.45
CA ASP A 216 -13.05 16.91 9.43
C ASP A 216 -12.40 15.95 8.40
N ALA A 217 -11.53 16.46 7.52
CA ALA A 217 -10.81 15.66 6.55
C ALA A 217 -9.81 14.75 7.27
N ASN A 218 -9.95 13.44 7.05
CA ASN A 218 -9.25 12.39 7.79
C ASN A 218 -8.58 11.33 6.90
N GLY A 219 -8.74 11.41 5.58
CA GLY A 219 -8.10 10.50 4.63
C GLY A 219 -8.72 9.11 4.57
N ASN A 220 -9.86 8.87 5.22
CA ASN A 220 -10.56 7.59 5.18
C ASN A 220 -11.66 7.58 4.10
N PHE A 221 -11.75 6.48 3.34
CA PHE A 221 -12.82 6.24 2.37
C PHE A 221 -14.13 5.75 3.06
N GLY A 222 -14.62 6.53 4.03
CA GLY A 222 -15.78 6.17 4.84
C GLY A 222 -17.14 6.56 4.21
N PRO A 223 -18.26 6.28 4.91
CA PRO A 223 -19.61 6.51 4.40
C PRO A 223 -19.88 7.94 3.91
N LYS A 224 -19.36 8.97 4.59
CA LYS A 224 -19.52 10.37 4.17
C LYS A 224 -18.83 10.64 2.83
N THR A 225 -17.59 10.19 2.65
CA THR A 225 -16.86 10.30 1.38
C THR A 225 -17.58 9.55 0.26
N GLN A 226 -18.05 8.32 0.54
CA GLN A 226 -18.80 7.53 -0.43
C GLN A 226 -20.10 8.21 -0.85
N SER A 227 -20.88 8.74 0.10
CA SER A 227 -22.13 9.45 -0.18
C SER A 227 -21.90 10.69 -1.05
N LEU A 228 -20.86 11.47 -0.78
CA LEU A 228 -20.53 12.66 -1.57
C LEU A 228 -20.08 12.28 -2.99
N LEU A 229 -19.27 11.22 -3.12
CA LEU A 229 -18.87 10.70 -4.44
C LEU A 229 -20.05 10.16 -5.25
N LYS A 230 -21.05 9.56 -4.61
CA LYS A 230 -22.32 9.19 -5.26
C LYS A 230 -23.07 10.41 -5.78
N SER A 231 -22.96 11.57 -5.13
CA SER A 231 -23.62 12.82 -5.56
C SER A 231 -22.90 13.57 -6.69
N VAL A 232 -21.57 13.42 -6.80
CA VAL A 232 -20.77 14.04 -7.87
C VAL A 232 -20.51 13.12 -9.07
N GLY A 233 -20.91 11.85 -8.96
CA GLY A 233 -20.72 10.86 -10.01
C GLY A 233 -21.40 11.25 -11.32
N SER A 234 -20.80 10.87 -12.44
CA SER A 234 -21.31 11.06 -13.80
C SER A 234 -21.40 12.51 -14.33
N GLY A 235 -21.07 13.52 -13.51
CA GLY A 235 -21.01 14.93 -13.91
C GLY A 235 -19.63 15.36 -14.41
N SER A 236 -19.57 16.40 -15.24
CA SER A 236 -18.30 17.00 -15.68
C SER A 236 -17.52 17.54 -14.49
N LEU A 237 -16.30 17.05 -14.30
CA LEU A 237 -15.39 17.56 -13.28
C LEU A 237 -14.59 18.74 -13.84
N THR A 238 -14.37 19.76 -13.01
CA THR A 238 -13.48 20.88 -13.31
C THR A 238 -12.52 21.17 -12.16
N GLY A 239 -11.49 21.96 -12.41
CA GLY A 239 -10.55 22.45 -11.40
C GLY A 239 -9.86 21.33 -10.61
N ASN A 240 -9.79 21.46 -9.29
CA ASN A 240 -9.07 20.52 -8.43
C ASN A 240 -9.72 19.14 -8.36
N LEU A 241 -11.06 19.07 -8.41
CA LEU A 241 -11.76 17.78 -8.38
C LEU A 241 -11.45 16.97 -9.65
N ARG A 242 -11.38 17.62 -10.81
CA ARG A 242 -10.88 17.01 -12.05
C ARG A 242 -9.41 16.63 -11.95
N TYR A 243 -8.56 17.50 -11.42
CA TYR A 243 -7.14 17.22 -11.25
C TYR A 243 -6.92 15.95 -10.42
N LEU A 244 -7.60 15.85 -9.27
CA LEU A 244 -7.58 14.66 -8.42
C LEU A 244 -8.09 13.43 -9.16
N PHE A 245 -9.25 13.48 -9.82
CA PHE A 245 -9.76 12.33 -10.57
C PHE A 245 -8.76 11.80 -11.60
N ARG A 246 -8.17 12.70 -12.40
CA ARG A 246 -7.21 12.35 -13.44
C ARG A 246 -5.87 11.89 -12.87
N ALA A 247 -5.43 12.45 -11.74
CA ALA A 247 -4.29 11.94 -10.99
C ALA A 247 -4.55 10.52 -10.45
N ALA A 248 -5.76 10.22 -9.97
CA ALA A 248 -6.13 8.86 -9.54
C ALA A 248 -6.09 7.87 -10.71
N CYS A 249 -6.55 8.26 -11.91
CA CYS A 249 -6.38 7.47 -13.14
C CYS A 249 -4.90 7.22 -13.45
N TYR A 250 -4.05 8.24 -13.33
CA TYR A 250 -2.61 8.10 -13.52
C TYR A 250 -1.98 7.11 -12.52
N PHE A 251 -2.31 7.20 -11.24
CA PHE A 251 -1.81 6.28 -10.21
C PHE A 251 -2.27 4.84 -10.37
N ASN A 252 -3.37 4.60 -11.08
CA ASN A 252 -3.87 3.26 -11.38
C ASN A 252 -3.43 2.76 -12.78
N SER A 253 -2.43 3.38 -13.40
CA SER A 253 -1.85 2.91 -14.66
C SER A 253 -0.74 1.86 -14.45
N PRO A 254 -0.58 0.91 -15.40
CA PRO A 254 -1.40 0.73 -16.59
C PRO A 254 -2.76 0.09 -16.28
N THR A 255 -3.74 0.34 -17.15
CA THR A 255 -4.88 -0.56 -17.36
C THR A 255 -4.64 -1.41 -18.62
N TYR A 256 -5.57 -2.27 -19.01
CA TYR A 256 -5.43 -3.13 -20.18
C TYR A 256 -6.62 -3.01 -21.12
N SER A 257 -6.32 -2.98 -22.42
CA SER A 257 -7.34 -3.08 -23.47
C SER A 257 -8.02 -4.46 -23.44
N PRO A 258 -9.17 -4.63 -24.11
CA PRO A 258 -9.78 -5.95 -24.29
C PRO A 258 -8.87 -6.98 -24.98
N SER A 259 -7.88 -6.53 -25.76
CA SER A 259 -6.87 -7.39 -26.40
C SER A 259 -5.69 -7.73 -25.49
N GLY A 260 -5.69 -7.27 -24.23
CA GLY A 260 -4.60 -7.48 -23.27
C GLY A 260 -3.42 -6.54 -23.45
N THR A 261 -3.55 -5.45 -24.22
CA THR A 261 -2.46 -4.48 -24.42
C THR A 261 -2.45 -3.47 -23.26
N PRO A 262 -1.30 -3.23 -22.60
CA PRO A 262 -1.22 -2.24 -21.53
C PRO A 262 -1.48 -0.83 -22.07
N MET A 263 -2.29 -0.06 -21.35
CA MET A 263 -2.65 1.33 -21.64
C MET A 263 -2.27 2.21 -20.45
N TYR A 264 -1.41 3.19 -20.69
CA TYR A 264 -0.94 4.14 -19.68
C TYR A 264 -1.72 5.45 -19.80
N TYR A 265 -2.09 6.02 -18.66
CA TYR A 265 -2.76 7.32 -18.62
C TYR A 265 -1.77 8.44 -18.96
N LEU A 266 -2.16 9.38 -19.82
CA LEU A 266 -1.25 10.44 -20.26
C LEU A 266 -1.12 11.55 -19.19
N PRO A 267 0.10 11.92 -18.78
CA PRO A 267 0.32 13.01 -17.82
C PRO A 267 -0.30 14.35 -18.26
N SER A 268 -0.33 14.64 -19.57
CA SER A 268 -0.93 15.85 -20.12
C SER A 268 -2.42 15.96 -19.83
N ASP A 269 -3.12 14.83 -19.71
CA ASP A 269 -4.56 14.82 -19.44
C ASP A 269 -4.87 15.31 -18.04
N ILE A 270 -3.94 15.20 -17.08
CA ILE A 270 -4.14 15.66 -15.70
C ILE A 270 -4.38 17.19 -15.66
N ASN A 271 -3.70 17.93 -16.54
CA ASN A 271 -3.56 19.39 -16.44
C ASN A 271 -4.61 20.19 -17.22
N THR A 272 -5.48 19.57 -18.03
CA THR A 272 -6.56 20.26 -18.76
C THR A 272 -7.97 19.93 -18.27
N ASP A 273 -8.88 20.92 -18.18
CA ASP A 273 -10.31 20.66 -17.90
C ASP A 273 -11.00 20.03 -19.11
N THR A 274 -10.51 20.31 -20.32
CA THR A 274 -11.06 19.74 -21.55
C THR A 274 -10.97 18.21 -21.49
N GLU A 275 -12.07 17.56 -21.84
CA GLU A 275 -12.14 16.12 -21.92
C GLU A 275 -11.45 15.64 -23.20
N THR A 276 -10.35 14.92 -23.05
CA THR A 276 -9.54 14.44 -24.18
C THR A 276 -9.98 13.04 -24.61
N ALA A 277 -9.69 12.68 -25.87
CA ALA A 277 -9.98 11.33 -26.37
C ALA A 277 -9.18 10.27 -25.60
N SER A 278 -7.89 10.54 -25.31
CA SER A 278 -7.02 9.67 -24.52
C SER A 278 -7.55 9.41 -23.12
N HIS A 279 -8.11 10.43 -22.46
CA HIS A 279 -8.77 10.27 -21.16
C HIS A 279 -9.94 9.28 -21.25
N LYS A 280 -10.83 9.46 -22.22
CA LYS A 280 -12.02 8.60 -22.40
C LYS A 280 -11.67 7.16 -22.74
N GLU A 281 -10.71 6.99 -23.65
CA GLU A 281 -10.25 5.67 -24.08
C GLU A 281 -9.64 4.89 -22.93
N TRP A 282 -8.75 5.52 -22.16
CA TRP A 282 -8.18 4.91 -20.96
C TRP A 282 -9.26 4.58 -19.94
N LEU A 283 -10.20 5.50 -19.70
CA LEU A 283 -11.26 5.31 -18.72
C LEU A 283 -12.19 4.15 -19.08
N LEU A 284 -12.58 4.04 -20.35
CA LEU A 284 -13.36 2.89 -20.84
C LEU A 284 -12.60 1.58 -20.69
N ALA A 285 -11.30 1.55 -21.00
CA ALA A 285 -10.47 0.37 -20.83
C ALA A 285 -10.36 -0.02 -19.35
N PHE A 286 -10.11 0.95 -18.46
CA PHE A 286 -10.09 0.75 -17.00
C PHE A 286 -11.39 0.19 -16.45
N GLN A 287 -12.54 0.76 -16.86
CA GLN A 287 -13.84 0.30 -16.39
C GLN A 287 -14.12 -1.15 -16.82
N LYS A 288 -13.86 -1.47 -18.10
CA LYS A 288 -14.00 -2.84 -18.63
C LYS A 288 -13.04 -3.81 -17.93
N PHE A 289 -11.77 -3.43 -17.81
CA PHE A 289 -10.75 -4.25 -17.18
C PHE A 289 -11.04 -4.53 -15.71
N SER A 290 -11.66 -3.58 -15.00
CA SER A 290 -12.04 -3.70 -13.58
C SER A 290 -13.42 -4.31 -13.35
N GLN A 291 -14.14 -4.70 -14.42
CA GLN A 291 -15.49 -5.25 -14.38
C GLN A 291 -16.50 -4.32 -13.69
N ILE A 292 -16.43 -3.02 -13.98
CA ILE A 292 -17.41 -2.00 -13.57
C ILE A 292 -18.11 -1.41 -14.81
N PRO A 293 -19.24 -0.69 -14.65
CA PRO A 293 -19.94 -0.08 -15.78
C PRO A 293 -19.01 0.77 -16.67
N ALA A 294 -18.97 0.45 -17.97
CA ALA A 294 -18.10 1.10 -18.95
C ALA A 294 -18.79 2.33 -19.57
N THR A 295 -18.88 3.41 -18.79
CA THR A 295 -19.60 4.64 -19.13
C THR A 295 -18.73 5.73 -19.73
N ALA A 296 -17.40 5.59 -19.68
CA ALA A 296 -16.43 6.65 -19.92
C ALA A 296 -16.59 7.86 -18.98
N LYS A 297 -17.18 7.66 -17.79
CA LYS A 297 -17.45 8.71 -16.80
C LYS A 297 -16.85 8.41 -15.43
N ASN A 298 -16.74 9.47 -14.63
CA ASN A 298 -16.34 9.48 -13.23
C ASN A 298 -17.46 8.98 -12.28
N ASP A 299 -18.12 7.89 -12.61
CA ASP A 299 -19.15 7.31 -11.75
C ASP A 299 -18.59 6.91 -10.39
N TYR A 300 -19.46 6.75 -9.38
CA TYR A 300 -19.04 6.32 -8.05
C TYR A 300 -18.22 5.02 -8.08
N THR A 301 -18.62 4.04 -8.88
CA THR A 301 -17.87 2.78 -9.03
C THR A 301 -16.48 2.99 -9.60
N THR A 302 -16.31 3.96 -10.50
CA THR A 302 -15.00 4.35 -11.04
C THR A 302 -14.15 4.97 -9.95
N TRP A 303 -14.68 5.96 -9.22
CA TRP A 303 -13.99 6.58 -8.09
C TRP A 303 -13.56 5.56 -7.05
N ALA A 304 -14.48 4.70 -6.61
CA ALA A 304 -14.19 3.69 -5.61
C ALA A 304 -13.07 2.74 -6.09
N GLN A 305 -13.12 2.28 -7.34
CA GLN A 305 -12.10 1.39 -7.91
C GLN A 305 -10.71 2.04 -8.01
N LEU A 306 -10.64 3.36 -8.22
CA LEU A 306 -9.40 4.12 -8.27
C LEU A 306 -8.81 4.40 -6.87
N LEU A 307 -9.67 4.54 -5.85
CA LEU A 307 -9.28 5.02 -4.52
C LEU A 307 -9.00 3.91 -3.51
N VAL A 308 -9.71 2.78 -3.59
CA VAL A 308 -9.56 1.65 -2.66
C VAL A 308 -9.57 0.33 -3.42
N SER A 309 -8.80 -0.65 -2.94
CA SER A 309 -8.58 -1.91 -3.68
C SER A 309 -9.83 -2.78 -3.85
N MET A 310 -10.80 -2.69 -2.94
CA MET A 310 -12.09 -3.38 -3.04
C MET A 310 -13.06 -2.72 -4.03
N GLY A 311 -12.77 -1.49 -4.46
CA GLY A 311 -13.71 -0.69 -5.23
C GLY A 311 -15.00 -0.41 -4.45
N ASP A 312 -16.13 -0.49 -5.14
CA ASP A 312 -17.45 -0.46 -4.50
C ASP A 312 -17.75 -1.84 -3.90
N ALA A 313 -17.70 -1.95 -2.57
CA ALA A 313 -17.91 -3.20 -1.84
C ALA A 313 -19.32 -3.80 -2.04
N ASP A 314 -20.29 -2.98 -2.46
CA ASP A 314 -21.66 -3.40 -2.70
C ASP A 314 -21.96 -3.69 -4.18
N ARG A 315 -20.96 -3.61 -5.07
CA ARG A 315 -21.15 -3.93 -6.49
C ARG A 315 -21.52 -5.41 -6.68
N PRO A 316 -22.35 -5.73 -7.69
CA PRO A 316 -22.69 -7.12 -7.99
C PRO A 316 -21.43 -7.95 -8.26
N ALA A 317 -21.42 -9.18 -7.72
CA ALA A 317 -20.36 -10.14 -7.95
C ALA A 317 -20.96 -11.53 -8.20
N THR A 318 -20.22 -12.38 -8.90
CA THR A 318 -20.65 -13.73 -9.28
C THR A 318 -19.74 -14.82 -8.74
N GLY A 319 -18.63 -14.45 -8.11
CA GLY A 319 -17.77 -15.33 -7.34
C GLY A 319 -17.94 -15.10 -5.84
N ALA A 320 -17.50 -16.07 -5.06
CA ALA A 320 -17.38 -15.94 -3.62
C ALA A 320 -16.30 -16.88 -3.10
N ASP A 321 -15.85 -16.73 -1.86
CA ASP A 321 -15.09 -17.74 -1.14
C ASP A 321 -15.57 -17.86 0.31
N CYS A 322 -15.33 -19.01 0.93
CA CYS A 322 -15.65 -19.19 2.34
C CYS A 322 -14.90 -20.37 2.96
N ILE A 323 -14.87 -20.41 4.29
CA ILE A 323 -14.41 -21.57 5.06
C ILE A 323 -15.51 -22.63 5.23
N THR A 324 -16.78 -22.26 5.07
CA THR A 324 -17.92 -23.12 5.37
C THR A 324 -18.12 -24.17 4.27
N GLU A 325 -18.41 -25.42 4.65
CA GLU A 325 -18.77 -26.47 3.69
C GLU A 325 -20.00 -26.09 2.85
N ILE A 326 -19.90 -26.27 1.53
CA ILE A 326 -21.00 -26.10 0.58
C ILE A 326 -21.82 -27.40 0.50
N THR A 327 -22.85 -27.47 1.33
CA THR A 327 -23.86 -28.52 1.27
C THR A 327 -24.82 -28.31 0.09
N LYS A 328 -25.67 -29.29 -0.22
CA LYS A 328 -26.69 -29.17 -1.28
C LYS A 328 -27.58 -27.93 -1.14
N SER A 329 -28.04 -27.63 0.08
CA SER A 329 -28.88 -26.45 0.34
C SER A 329 -28.10 -25.15 0.18
N ARG A 330 -26.85 -25.09 0.64
CA ARG A 330 -25.98 -23.92 0.46
C ARG A 330 -25.64 -23.68 -1.01
N GLY A 331 -25.28 -24.73 -1.76
CA GLY A 331 -25.01 -24.65 -3.19
C GLY A 331 -26.22 -24.15 -3.98
N ALA A 332 -27.42 -24.69 -3.71
CA ALA A 332 -28.65 -24.23 -4.34
C ALA A 332 -28.98 -22.77 -3.99
N ALA A 333 -28.78 -22.37 -2.73
CA ALA A 333 -29.01 -20.99 -2.28
C ALA A 333 -28.03 -20.00 -2.94
N LEU A 334 -26.74 -20.35 -3.01
CA LEU A 334 -25.73 -19.55 -3.72
C LEU A 334 -26.09 -19.41 -5.20
N LYS A 335 -26.45 -20.50 -5.87
CA LYS A 335 -26.84 -20.48 -7.28
C LYS A 335 -28.06 -19.60 -7.52
N ALA A 336 -29.08 -19.72 -6.66
CA ALA A 336 -30.29 -18.89 -6.74
C ALA A 336 -30.01 -17.40 -6.50
N ALA A 337 -28.98 -17.08 -5.69
CA ALA A 337 -28.52 -15.71 -5.47
C ALA A 337 -27.65 -15.15 -6.62
N GLY A 338 -27.39 -15.95 -7.68
CA GLY A 338 -26.65 -15.52 -8.86
C GLY A 338 -25.16 -15.84 -8.85
N TYR A 339 -24.65 -16.49 -7.79
CA TYR A 339 -23.26 -16.97 -7.77
C TYR A 339 -23.05 -18.06 -8.82
N GLN A 340 -21.84 -18.09 -9.37
CA GLN A 340 -21.44 -19.00 -10.44
C GLN A 340 -20.22 -19.83 -10.06
N ILE A 341 -19.42 -19.35 -9.12
CA ILE A 341 -18.18 -19.98 -8.70
C ILE A 341 -17.91 -19.71 -7.22
N VAL A 342 -17.37 -20.69 -6.50
CA VAL A 342 -17.01 -20.56 -5.08
C VAL A 342 -15.59 -21.05 -4.77
N GLY A 343 -14.81 -20.25 -4.05
CA GLY A 343 -13.48 -20.58 -3.55
C GLY A 343 -13.56 -21.43 -2.30
N ARG A 344 -12.79 -22.52 -2.26
CA ARG A 344 -12.77 -23.45 -1.11
C ARG A 344 -11.35 -23.90 -0.79
N TYR A 345 -11.07 -24.01 0.50
CA TYR A 345 -9.74 -24.39 1.01
C TYR A 345 -9.50 -25.89 0.81
N LEU A 346 -8.35 -26.26 0.25
CA LEU A 346 -7.98 -27.65 0.02
C LEU A 346 -7.71 -28.41 1.32
N ASP A 347 -7.18 -27.73 2.33
CA ASP A 347 -6.72 -28.38 3.55
C ASP A 347 -6.66 -27.43 4.75
N GLU A 348 -6.45 -28.01 5.92
CA GLU A 348 -6.27 -27.31 7.20
C GLU A 348 -5.17 -28.00 8.02
N ASN A 349 -4.24 -27.21 8.57
CA ASN A 349 -3.02 -27.71 9.20
C ASN A 349 -3.17 -28.12 10.67
N VAL A 350 -4.39 -28.05 11.22
CA VAL A 350 -4.69 -28.39 12.60
C VAL A 350 -5.76 -29.47 12.67
N ALA A 351 -5.67 -30.32 13.69
CA ALA A 351 -6.62 -31.42 13.88
C ALA A 351 -7.98 -30.89 14.38
N PRO A 352 -9.09 -31.62 14.16
CA PRO A 352 -10.42 -31.22 14.65
C PRO A 352 -10.53 -30.99 16.17
N THR A 353 -9.56 -31.49 16.94
CA THR A 353 -9.46 -31.32 18.39
C THR A 353 -8.71 -30.04 18.80
N ASP A 354 -8.06 -29.35 17.87
CA ASP A 354 -7.32 -28.11 18.14
C ASP A 354 -8.30 -26.93 18.34
N PRO A 355 -8.11 -26.07 19.35
CA PRO A 355 -8.96 -24.88 19.55
C PRO A 355 -8.98 -23.90 18.37
N ASN A 356 -7.97 -23.93 17.50
CA ASN A 356 -7.88 -23.10 16.31
C ASN A 356 -8.45 -23.79 15.05
N TYR A 357 -9.04 -24.97 15.18
CA TYR A 357 -9.68 -25.67 14.06
C TYR A 357 -10.93 -24.92 13.60
N LEU A 358 -10.89 -24.45 12.36
CA LEU A 358 -11.95 -23.70 11.68
C LEU A 358 -12.85 -24.61 10.85
N GLY A 359 -12.43 -25.83 10.56
CA GLY A 359 -13.15 -26.75 9.69
C GLY A 359 -13.17 -26.27 8.23
N LYS A 360 -12.17 -25.50 7.80
CA LYS A 360 -12.20 -24.76 6.53
C LYS A 360 -12.02 -25.62 5.30
N ALA A 361 -11.33 -26.76 5.45
CA ALA A 361 -11.00 -27.65 4.34
C ALA A 361 -12.26 -28.21 3.64
N LEU A 362 -12.16 -28.40 2.32
CA LEU A 362 -13.12 -29.14 1.50
C LEU A 362 -13.43 -30.50 2.14
N LYS A 363 -14.72 -30.88 2.13
CA LYS A 363 -15.18 -32.17 2.66
C LYS A 363 -15.25 -33.23 1.56
N PRO A 364 -15.21 -34.53 1.93
CA PRO A 364 -15.51 -35.60 0.99
C PRO A 364 -16.85 -35.35 0.29
N ASN A 365 -16.90 -35.52 -1.04
CA ASN A 365 -18.06 -35.25 -1.90
C ASN A 365 -18.52 -33.77 -2.00
N GLU A 366 -17.93 -32.83 -1.26
CA GLU A 366 -18.24 -31.40 -1.40
C GLU A 366 -17.96 -30.89 -2.82
N PRO A 367 -16.83 -31.23 -3.49
CA PRO A 367 -16.61 -30.83 -4.88
C PRO A 367 -17.74 -31.23 -5.84
N GLN A 368 -18.21 -32.48 -5.74
CA GLN A 368 -19.34 -32.94 -6.55
C GLN A 368 -20.63 -32.20 -6.18
N THR A 369 -20.86 -31.95 -4.89
CA THR A 369 -22.03 -31.19 -4.41
C THR A 369 -22.08 -29.77 -4.96
N ILE A 370 -20.93 -29.10 -5.06
CA ILE A 370 -20.82 -27.77 -5.68
C ILE A 370 -21.19 -27.85 -7.17
N LEU A 371 -20.63 -28.83 -7.89
CA LEU A 371 -20.89 -29.02 -9.32
C LEU A 371 -22.36 -29.37 -9.61
N ASP A 372 -22.95 -30.25 -8.80
CA ASP A 372 -24.37 -30.65 -8.92
C ASP A 372 -25.33 -29.48 -8.68
N ALA A 373 -24.94 -28.48 -7.88
CA ALA A 373 -25.68 -27.24 -7.72
C ALA A 373 -25.57 -26.29 -8.93
N GLY A 374 -24.80 -26.65 -9.95
CA GLY A 374 -24.54 -25.81 -11.13
C GLY A 374 -23.54 -24.69 -10.87
N LEU A 375 -22.71 -24.82 -9.85
CA LEU A 375 -21.60 -23.92 -9.53
C LEU A 375 -20.28 -24.50 -10.02
N ARG A 376 -19.29 -23.63 -10.20
CA ARG A 376 -17.87 -23.98 -10.33
C ARG A 376 -17.20 -23.81 -8.96
N PHE A 377 -15.97 -24.29 -8.81
CA PHE A 377 -15.14 -23.90 -7.66
C PHE A 377 -13.68 -23.65 -8.03
N PHE A 378 -12.97 -22.86 -7.21
CA PHE A 378 -11.52 -22.70 -7.32
C PHE A 378 -10.82 -23.11 -6.00
N PRO A 379 -9.72 -23.89 -6.08
CA PRO A 379 -8.99 -24.32 -4.90
C PRO A 379 -8.12 -23.22 -4.26
N ILE A 380 -8.21 -23.08 -2.94
CA ILE A 380 -7.37 -22.18 -2.14
C ILE A 380 -6.47 -23.04 -1.23
N PHE A 381 -5.21 -22.63 -1.07
CA PHE A 381 -4.29 -23.22 -0.09
C PHE A 381 -3.73 -22.15 0.83
N GLN A 382 -3.98 -22.29 2.14
CA GLN A 382 -3.54 -21.32 3.14
C GLN A 382 -3.25 -22.02 4.47
N TYR A 383 -1.97 -22.20 4.78
CA TYR A 383 -1.47 -22.63 6.08
C TYR A 383 -0.78 -21.45 6.74
N GLY A 384 -1.45 -20.83 7.72
CA GLY A 384 -1.01 -19.54 8.26
C GLY A 384 -1.08 -18.44 7.19
N GLY A 385 0.05 -17.76 6.96
CA GLY A 385 0.17 -16.72 5.94
C GLY A 385 -0.05 -15.30 6.43
N ARG A 386 -0.12 -15.09 7.75
CA ARG A 386 -0.32 -13.78 8.40
C ARG A 386 0.99 -13.10 8.85
N SER A 387 2.15 -13.64 8.47
CA SER A 387 3.47 -13.05 8.73
C SER A 387 4.51 -13.59 7.74
N SER A 388 5.64 -12.88 7.59
CA SER A 388 6.75 -13.29 6.73
C SER A 388 7.35 -14.65 7.10
N THR A 389 7.33 -15.03 8.38
CA THR A 389 7.86 -16.33 8.87
C THR A 389 7.10 -17.54 8.33
N ALA A 390 5.89 -17.36 7.81
CA ALA A 390 5.12 -18.41 7.15
C ALA A 390 5.61 -18.72 5.72
N PHE A 391 6.61 -18.00 5.23
CA PHE A 391 7.07 -18.08 3.84
C PHE A 391 8.59 -18.31 3.78
N SER A 392 8.97 -19.45 3.21
CA SER A 392 10.33 -19.78 2.80
C SER A 392 10.25 -20.75 1.62
N TYR A 393 11.37 -20.96 0.94
CA TYR A 393 11.45 -21.92 -0.15
C TYR A 393 11.00 -23.34 0.27
N ASP A 394 11.50 -23.84 1.41
CA ASP A 394 11.14 -25.18 1.92
C ASP A 394 9.68 -25.28 2.35
N ILE A 395 9.13 -24.23 2.97
CA ILE A 395 7.70 -24.18 3.28
C ILE A 395 6.88 -24.22 1.99
N GLY A 396 7.31 -23.51 0.95
CA GLY A 396 6.67 -23.53 -0.37
C GLY A 396 6.65 -24.92 -1.01
N ARG A 397 7.77 -25.64 -0.93
CA ARG A 397 7.85 -27.04 -1.38
C ARG A 397 6.84 -27.93 -0.63
N SER A 398 6.84 -27.84 0.69
CA SER A 398 5.94 -28.61 1.56
C SER A 398 4.47 -28.33 1.25
N HIS A 399 4.09 -27.06 1.18
CA HIS A 399 2.72 -26.62 0.88
C HIS A 399 2.26 -27.10 -0.50
N ALA A 400 3.12 -27.01 -1.52
CA ALA A 400 2.79 -27.50 -2.86
C ALA A 400 2.60 -29.03 -2.91
N ALA A 401 3.40 -29.79 -2.16
CA ALA A 401 3.22 -31.23 -2.07
C ALA A 401 1.85 -31.58 -1.49
N ILE A 402 1.49 -30.96 -0.36
CA ILE A 402 0.19 -31.17 0.30
C ILE A 402 -0.96 -30.74 -0.61
N ALA A 403 -0.88 -29.55 -1.20
CA ALA A 403 -1.89 -29.03 -2.11
C ALA A 403 -2.11 -29.97 -3.30
N HIS A 404 -1.03 -30.52 -3.88
CA HIS A 404 -1.13 -31.48 -4.96
C HIS A 404 -1.87 -32.76 -4.53
N GLU A 405 -1.48 -33.37 -3.40
CA GLU A 405 -2.11 -34.61 -2.93
C GLU A 405 -3.59 -34.39 -2.62
N LYS A 406 -3.94 -33.27 -1.99
CA LYS A 406 -5.33 -32.94 -1.66
C LYS A 406 -6.16 -32.70 -2.91
N ALA A 407 -5.66 -31.89 -3.85
CA ALA A 407 -6.35 -31.64 -5.11
C ALA A 407 -6.53 -32.94 -5.92
N SER A 408 -5.50 -33.79 -5.98
CA SER A 408 -5.59 -35.10 -6.64
C SER A 408 -6.61 -36.02 -5.95
N GLY A 409 -6.64 -36.04 -4.61
CA GLY A 409 -7.60 -36.82 -3.84
C GLY A 409 -9.06 -36.39 -4.05
N PHE A 410 -9.29 -35.09 -4.28
CA PHE A 410 -10.60 -34.55 -4.67
C PHE A 410 -10.92 -34.72 -6.15
N ARG A 411 -10.08 -35.42 -6.93
CA ARG A 411 -10.24 -35.62 -8.38
C ARG A 411 -10.31 -34.30 -9.15
N ILE A 412 -9.58 -33.28 -8.69
CA ILE A 412 -9.52 -31.99 -9.37
C ILE A 412 -8.72 -32.14 -10.68
N PRO A 413 -9.24 -31.64 -11.82
CA PRO A 413 -8.62 -31.84 -13.12
C PRO A 413 -7.21 -31.28 -13.27
N SER A 414 -6.44 -31.91 -14.16
CA SER A 414 -5.17 -31.35 -14.63
C SER A 414 -5.37 -29.97 -15.28
N GLY A 415 -4.42 -29.08 -15.06
CA GLY A 415 -4.44 -27.68 -15.50
C GLY A 415 -5.09 -26.71 -14.51
N THR A 416 -5.75 -27.18 -13.46
CA THR A 416 -6.40 -26.30 -12.45
C THR A 416 -5.38 -25.43 -11.70
N CYS A 417 -5.75 -24.16 -11.51
CA CYS A 417 -5.08 -23.23 -10.63
C CYS A 417 -5.33 -23.57 -9.16
N ILE A 418 -4.27 -23.56 -8.35
CA ILE A 418 -4.37 -23.56 -6.88
C ILE A 418 -3.86 -22.20 -6.39
N TYR A 419 -4.71 -21.47 -5.66
CA TYR A 419 -4.38 -20.15 -5.11
C TYR A 419 -3.68 -20.29 -3.76
N PHE A 420 -2.36 -20.08 -3.74
CA PHE A 420 -1.58 -20.04 -2.50
C PHE A 420 -1.64 -18.64 -1.90
N ALA A 421 -2.06 -18.55 -0.64
CA ALA A 421 -2.39 -17.29 0.00
C ALA A 421 -1.23 -16.63 0.74
N VAL A 422 -1.02 -15.34 0.47
CA VAL A 422 -0.23 -14.40 1.26
C VAL A 422 -1.19 -13.36 1.87
N ASP A 423 -1.50 -13.53 3.15
CA ASP A 423 -2.62 -12.87 3.83
C ASP A 423 -2.13 -11.95 4.96
N TYR A 424 -1.24 -11.03 4.62
CA TYR A 424 -0.77 -9.95 5.49
C TYR A 424 -0.25 -8.77 4.68
N ASP A 425 -0.03 -7.64 5.35
CA ASP A 425 0.58 -6.45 4.76
C ASP A 425 2.09 -6.65 4.55
N ALA A 426 2.46 -7.46 3.56
CA ALA A 426 3.85 -7.69 3.20
C ALA A 426 4.46 -6.46 2.51
N LEU A 427 5.61 -6.02 3.01
CA LEU A 427 6.41 -4.98 2.40
C LEU A 427 7.26 -5.57 1.26
N ASP A 428 7.81 -4.71 0.40
CA ASP A 428 8.58 -5.17 -0.76
C ASP A 428 9.82 -6.00 -0.36
N GLU A 429 10.42 -5.70 0.80
CA GLU A 429 11.51 -6.50 1.38
C GLU A 429 11.05 -7.93 1.75
N ASP A 430 9.84 -8.09 2.29
CA ASP A 430 9.25 -9.41 2.56
C ASP A 430 9.01 -10.18 1.25
N VAL A 431 8.68 -9.46 0.16
CA VAL A 431 8.47 -10.07 -1.16
C VAL A 431 9.75 -10.72 -1.66
N ASP A 432 10.86 -9.99 -1.61
CA ASP A 432 12.16 -10.46 -2.07
C ASP A 432 12.73 -11.59 -1.20
N SER A 433 12.69 -11.40 0.13
CA SER A 433 13.37 -12.27 1.08
C SER A 433 12.59 -13.55 1.41
N ASN A 434 11.26 -13.53 1.35
CA ASN A 434 10.42 -14.63 1.82
C ASN A 434 9.42 -15.14 0.76
N ILE A 435 8.64 -14.25 0.15
CA ILE A 435 7.49 -14.63 -0.69
C ILE A 435 7.95 -15.20 -2.05
N LEU A 436 8.88 -14.54 -2.76
CA LEU A 436 9.40 -15.06 -4.03
C LEU A 436 10.10 -16.42 -3.87
N PRO A 437 10.98 -16.63 -2.86
CA PRO A 437 11.51 -17.96 -2.54
C PRO A 437 10.42 -19.01 -2.30
N TYR A 438 9.37 -18.68 -1.52
CA TYR A 438 8.24 -19.57 -1.29
C TYR A 438 7.56 -20.01 -2.60
N PHE A 439 7.21 -19.07 -3.48
CA PHE A 439 6.55 -19.41 -4.75
C PHE A 439 7.47 -20.16 -5.73
N ARG A 440 8.79 -19.96 -5.66
CA ARG A 440 9.75 -20.78 -6.41
C ARG A 440 9.72 -22.24 -5.94
N GLY A 441 9.70 -22.48 -4.63
CA GLY A 441 9.54 -23.82 -4.06
C GLY A 441 8.21 -24.46 -4.41
N VAL A 442 7.12 -23.68 -4.40
CA VAL A 442 5.80 -24.15 -4.85
C VAL A 442 5.84 -24.60 -6.31
N ARG A 443 6.37 -23.77 -7.20
CA ARG A 443 6.45 -24.05 -8.63
C ARG A 443 7.26 -25.32 -8.90
N GLU A 444 8.40 -25.47 -8.23
CA GLU A 444 9.30 -26.61 -8.41
C GLU A 444 8.60 -27.93 -8.06
N VAL A 445 7.96 -28.03 -6.90
CA VAL A 445 7.27 -29.27 -6.50
C VAL A 445 6.09 -29.59 -7.42
N LEU A 446 5.34 -28.58 -7.88
CA LEU A 446 4.28 -28.82 -8.86
C LEU A 446 4.84 -29.33 -10.20
N GLN A 447 6.02 -28.87 -10.61
CA GLN A 447 6.73 -29.37 -11.81
C GLN A 447 7.20 -30.80 -11.62
N GLU A 448 7.84 -31.12 -10.49
CA GLU A 448 8.28 -32.48 -10.11
C GLU A 448 7.10 -33.46 -10.12
N LYS A 449 5.91 -33.01 -9.71
CA LYS A 449 4.66 -33.79 -9.74
C LYS A 449 3.94 -33.72 -11.11
N GLY A 450 4.71 -33.64 -12.19
CA GLY A 450 4.24 -33.72 -13.58
C GLY A 450 3.47 -32.49 -14.07
N ALA A 451 3.58 -31.35 -13.38
CA ALA A 451 2.91 -30.09 -13.73
C ALA A 451 1.37 -30.21 -13.87
N LYS A 452 0.76 -31.17 -13.15
CA LYS A 452 -0.68 -31.44 -13.13
C LYS A 452 -1.48 -30.21 -12.69
N TYR A 453 -1.02 -29.49 -11.66
CA TYR A 453 -1.66 -28.25 -11.20
C TYR A 453 -0.78 -27.04 -11.49
N LYS A 454 -1.40 -25.86 -11.62
CA LYS A 454 -0.70 -24.58 -11.77
C LYS A 454 -0.75 -23.82 -10.45
N HIS A 455 0.35 -23.15 -10.11
CA HIS A 455 0.36 -22.26 -8.95
C HIS A 455 -0.20 -20.89 -9.36
N CYS A 456 -1.07 -20.38 -8.50
CA CYS A 456 -1.76 -19.09 -8.63
C CYS A 456 -1.65 -18.42 -7.26
N VAL A 457 -1.82 -17.10 -7.19
CA VAL A 457 -1.48 -16.32 -5.98
C VAL A 457 -2.71 -15.64 -5.43
N TYR A 458 -2.92 -15.72 -4.12
CA TYR A 458 -3.78 -14.79 -3.39
C TYR A 458 -2.93 -13.79 -2.61
N GLY A 459 -3.26 -12.51 -2.69
CA GLY A 459 -2.59 -11.46 -1.92
C GLY A 459 -2.86 -10.04 -2.43
N SER A 460 -2.14 -9.06 -1.91
CA SER A 460 -2.24 -7.67 -2.33
C SER A 460 -1.86 -7.49 -3.81
N ARG A 461 -2.26 -6.37 -4.43
CA ARG A 461 -1.95 -6.07 -5.84
C ARG A 461 -0.45 -6.14 -6.14
N ASN A 462 0.41 -5.63 -5.25
CA ASN A 462 1.87 -5.75 -5.39
C ASN A 462 2.32 -7.22 -5.37
N ILE A 463 1.92 -7.99 -4.36
CA ILE A 463 2.28 -9.42 -4.25
C ILE A 463 1.85 -10.18 -5.51
N CYS A 464 0.58 -10.03 -5.89
CA CYS A 464 0.03 -10.66 -7.09
C CYS A 464 0.85 -10.30 -8.35
N THR A 465 1.22 -9.03 -8.51
CA THR A 465 2.02 -8.55 -9.64
C THR A 465 3.43 -9.13 -9.65
N ARG A 466 4.15 -9.02 -8.52
CA ARG A 466 5.55 -9.48 -8.36
C ARG A 466 5.64 -11.00 -8.56
N VAL A 467 4.81 -11.77 -7.85
CA VAL A 467 4.79 -13.24 -7.96
C VAL A 467 4.43 -13.69 -9.38
N SER A 468 3.48 -13.04 -10.04
CA SER A 468 3.13 -13.36 -11.44
C SER A 468 4.30 -13.12 -12.38
N LYS A 469 5.01 -11.99 -12.24
CA LYS A 469 6.15 -11.64 -13.11
C LYS A 469 7.41 -12.46 -12.83
N GLU A 470 7.71 -12.74 -11.58
CA GLU A 470 9.03 -13.24 -11.15
C GLU A 470 9.02 -14.73 -10.73
N ALA A 471 7.87 -15.25 -10.30
CA ALA A 471 7.70 -16.67 -9.98
C ALA A 471 6.80 -17.41 -10.99
N GLY A 472 6.02 -16.69 -11.79
CA GLY A 472 5.23 -17.24 -12.90
C GLY A 472 3.84 -17.73 -12.49
N ALA A 473 3.20 -17.08 -11.50
CA ALA A 473 1.82 -17.39 -11.13
C ALA A 473 0.87 -17.19 -12.33
N LYS A 474 0.02 -18.18 -12.57
CA LYS A 474 -0.85 -18.18 -13.76
C LYS A 474 -1.97 -17.14 -13.66
N TRP A 475 -2.63 -17.08 -12.50
CA TRP A 475 -3.69 -16.12 -12.19
C TRP A 475 -3.51 -15.53 -10.79
N SER A 476 -4.11 -14.36 -10.58
CA SER A 476 -4.11 -13.62 -9.31
C SER A 476 -5.51 -13.54 -8.71
N PHE A 477 -5.63 -13.84 -7.42
CA PHE A 477 -6.80 -13.58 -6.59
C PHE A 477 -6.45 -12.42 -5.65
N VAL A 478 -6.93 -11.23 -5.95
CA VAL A 478 -6.53 -10.02 -5.24
C VAL A 478 -7.27 -9.90 -3.92
N SER A 479 -6.54 -9.69 -2.82
CA SER A 479 -7.09 -9.39 -1.49
C SER A 479 -7.61 -7.94 -1.45
N GLY A 480 -8.67 -7.65 -2.22
CA GLY A 480 -9.17 -6.29 -2.44
C GLY A 480 -9.75 -5.65 -1.18
N MET A 481 -10.36 -6.45 -0.30
CA MET A 481 -10.87 -6.01 1.01
C MET A 481 -9.79 -5.47 1.95
N SER A 482 -8.55 -5.93 1.79
CA SER A 482 -7.42 -5.47 2.59
C SER A 482 -6.91 -4.12 2.08
N TRP A 483 -7.80 -3.14 1.97
CA TRP A 483 -7.50 -1.79 1.45
C TRP A 483 -6.53 -1.01 2.33
N GLY A 484 -6.30 -1.47 3.56
CA GLY A 484 -5.26 -0.95 4.46
C GLY A 484 -3.86 -1.47 4.19
N PHE A 485 -3.70 -2.54 3.38
CA PHE A 485 -2.39 -3.09 3.04
C PHE A 485 -1.64 -2.14 2.10
N SER A 486 -0.38 -1.86 2.41
CA SER A 486 0.52 -1.05 1.59
C SER A 486 0.62 -1.57 0.16
N GLY A 487 0.68 -2.88 -0.05
CA GLY A 487 0.71 -3.51 -1.38
C GLY A 487 -0.57 -3.34 -2.21
N ASN A 488 -1.62 -2.71 -1.66
CA ASN A 488 -2.83 -2.31 -2.37
C ASN A 488 -2.91 -0.80 -2.67
N MET A 489 -2.00 0.01 -2.10
CA MET A 489 -1.96 1.47 -2.27
C MET A 489 -0.94 1.84 -3.34
N GLY A 490 -1.39 2.46 -4.44
CA GLY A 490 -0.49 2.88 -5.53
C GLY A 490 -0.09 1.78 -6.50
N PHE A 491 -0.66 0.59 -6.36
CA PHE A 491 -0.45 -0.51 -7.29
C PHE A 491 -1.70 -0.70 -8.18
N PRO A 492 -1.54 -0.77 -9.51
CA PRO A 492 -2.64 -1.06 -10.42
C PRO A 492 -3.11 -2.50 -10.25
N GLN A 493 -4.32 -2.78 -10.76
CA GLN A 493 -4.86 -4.14 -10.75
C GLN A 493 -3.96 -5.06 -11.62
N PRO A 494 -3.53 -6.24 -11.14
CA PRO A 494 -2.63 -7.13 -11.89
C PRO A 494 -3.22 -7.59 -13.23
N GLU A 495 -2.42 -7.68 -14.29
CA GLU A 495 -2.86 -8.14 -15.63
C GLU A 495 -3.63 -9.45 -15.60
N ASN A 496 -3.16 -10.40 -14.80
CA ASN A 496 -3.71 -11.74 -14.67
C ASN A 496 -4.69 -11.86 -13.48
N TRP A 497 -5.29 -10.77 -13.00
CA TRP A 497 -6.32 -10.87 -11.97
C TRP A 497 -7.51 -11.69 -12.47
N SER A 498 -7.98 -12.63 -11.66
CA SER A 498 -9.15 -13.46 -11.97
C SER A 498 -10.26 -13.25 -10.95
N PHE A 499 -9.86 -13.12 -9.69
CA PHE A 499 -10.76 -12.83 -8.58
C PHE A 499 -10.28 -11.57 -7.86
N THR A 500 -11.20 -10.78 -7.32
CA THR A 500 -10.90 -9.73 -6.35
C THR A 500 -11.93 -9.81 -5.24
N GLN A 501 -11.45 -10.07 -4.02
CA GLN A 501 -12.27 -10.12 -2.82
C GLN A 501 -12.68 -8.70 -2.44
N ILE A 502 -13.99 -8.44 -2.31
CA ILE A 502 -14.49 -7.07 -2.10
C ILE A 502 -15.31 -6.85 -0.83
N LYS A 503 -15.90 -7.91 -0.25
CA LYS A 503 -16.73 -7.77 0.96
C LYS A 503 -16.95 -9.09 1.70
N GLU A 504 -16.66 -9.11 3.00
CA GLU A 504 -17.09 -10.17 3.92
C GLU A 504 -18.47 -9.82 4.45
N PHE A 505 -19.36 -10.81 4.49
CA PHE A 505 -20.69 -10.65 5.04
C PHE A 505 -21.28 -12.00 5.48
N THR A 506 -22.39 -11.95 6.22
CA THR A 506 -23.20 -13.15 6.46
C THR A 506 -24.19 -13.32 5.33
N PHE A 507 -23.97 -14.30 4.47
CA PHE A 507 -24.95 -14.69 3.46
C PHE A 507 -26.18 -15.26 4.14
N SER A 508 -27.37 -14.84 3.70
CA SER A 508 -28.65 -15.38 4.17
C SER A 508 -29.61 -15.50 2.98
N GLY A 509 -30.00 -16.73 2.66
CA GLY A 509 -30.85 -17.02 1.51
C GLY A 509 -31.20 -18.52 1.43
N GLY A 510 -32.37 -18.86 0.86
CA GLY A 510 -32.78 -20.26 0.70
C GLY A 510 -32.85 -21.07 2.00
N GLY A 511 -33.09 -20.41 3.15
CA GLY A 511 -33.14 -21.06 4.46
C GLY A 511 -31.78 -21.39 5.09
N VAL A 512 -30.66 -20.96 4.49
CA VAL A 512 -29.32 -21.12 5.06
C VAL A 512 -28.71 -19.76 5.42
N SER A 513 -27.79 -19.77 6.39
CA SER A 513 -27.00 -18.59 6.78
C SER A 513 -25.57 -19.00 7.16
N PHE A 514 -24.56 -18.28 6.64
CA PHE A 514 -23.14 -18.54 6.89
C PHE A 514 -22.26 -17.37 6.44
N GLY A 515 -21.02 -17.29 6.96
CA GLY A 515 -20.03 -16.30 6.52
C GLY A 515 -19.56 -16.57 5.08
N LEU A 516 -19.54 -15.52 4.26
CA LEU A 516 -19.19 -15.56 2.85
C LEU A 516 -18.42 -14.29 2.48
N ASP A 517 -17.37 -14.46 1.69
CA ASP A 517 -16.65 -13.36 1.06
C ASP A 517 -17.13 -13.23 -0.39
N ASN A 518 -17.44 -12.01 -0.80
CA ASN A 518 -17.92 -11.69 -2.13
C ASN A 518 -16.73 -11.40 -3.06
N ASP A 519 -16.63 -12.15 -4.15
CA ASP A 519 -15.52 -12.05 -5.10
C ASP A 519 -15.99 -11.63 -6.47
N VAL A 520 -15.43 -10.53 -6.99
CA VAL A 520 -15.61 -10.22 -8.41
C VAL A 520 -14.78 -11.18 -9.23
N TRP A 521 -15.46 -11.96 -10.06
CA TRP A 521 -14.86 -12.89 -11.00
C TRP A 521 -14.77 -12.26 -12.39
N ARG A 522 -13.54 -12.11 -12.90
CA ARG A 522 -13.30 -11.45 -14.19
C ARG A 522 -13.70 -12.32 -15.36
N ALA A 523 -14.52 -11.79 -16.27
CA ALA A 523 -14.85 -12.47 -17.51
C ALA A 523 -13.58 -12.83 -18.32
N GLY A 524 -13.51 -14.05 -18.85
CA GLY A 524 -12.36 -14.54 -19.63
C GLY A 524 -11.09 -14.82 -18.82
N SER A 525 -11.17 -14.87 -17.49
CA SER A 525 -10.06 -15.28 -16.61
C SER A 525 -10.17 -16.76 -16.20
N ASP A 526 -9.64 -17.17 -15.04
CA ASP A 526 -9.68 -18.56 -14.55
C ASP A 526 -11.12 -19.11 -14.62
N PRO A 527 -11.38 -20.18 -15.41
CA PRO A 527 -12.70 -20.78 -15.47
C PRO A 527 -13.09 -21.56 -14.20
N GLY A 528 -12.15 -21.80 -13.28
CA GLY A 528 -12.33 -22.71 -12.17
C GLY A 528 -12.58 -24.15 -12.61
N VAL A 529 -12.93 -24.98 -11.64
CA VAL A 529 -13.27 -26.40 -11.82
C VAL A 529 -14.75 -26.51 -12.16
N SER A 530 -15.04 -27.14 -13.30
CA SER A 530 -16.42 -27.41 -13.75
C SER A 530 -16.75 -28.90 -13.92
N LYS A 531 -15.80 -29.78 -13.62
CA LYS A 531 -15.96 -31.24 -13.58
C LYS A 531 -14.81 -31.86 -12.78
N LEU A 532 -14.98 -33.09 -12.32
CA LEU A 532 -13.93 -33.90 -11.69
C LEU A 532 -13.36 -34.92 -12.71
N ASP A 533 -12.11 -35.32 -12.52
CA ASP A 533 -11.41 -36.34 -13.34
C ASP A 533 -11.93 -37.76 -13.08
#